data_AF-A0A1E3QWW0-F1
#
_entry.id   AF-A0A1E3QWW0-F1
#
_cell.length_a   1.000
_cell.length_b   1.000
_cell.length_c   1.000
_cell.angle_alpha   90.00
_cell.angle_beta   90.00
_cell.angle_gamma   90.00
#
_symmetry.space_group_name_H-M   'P 1'
#
loop_
_entity.id
_entity.type
_entity.pdbx_description
1 polymer ?
#
loop_
_entity_poly.entity_id
_entity_poly.type
_entity_poly.pdbx_seq_one_letter_code
_entity_poly.pdbx_strand_id
1 'polypeptide(L)'
;MPQQKTIAITGEMAERGYQVYACARRLEPMEELKKYGVKTFTCDVTDLESVKKVKAYVEKETNGRLDVLYNNAGQLIDITDKQAL
;
A
#
# COMPACT_ATOMS: atom_id res chain seq x y z
N MET A 1 8.30 2.05 15.94
CA MET A 1 7.72 2.86 14.84
C MET A 1 7.43 1.96 13.63
N PRO A 2 6.25 1.33 13.53
CA PRO A 2 5.98 0.33 12.48
C PRO A 2 5.65 0.92 11.09
N GLN A 3 5.22 2.19 11.02
CA GLN A 3 4.62 2.79 9.81
C GLN A 3 5.63 3.42 8.83
N GLN A 4 6.88 3.65 9.25
CA GLN A 4 7.89 4.36 8.45
C GLN A 4 8.47 3.56 7.27
N LYS A 5 8.39 2.21 7.30
CA LYS A 5 9.06 1.37 6.29
C LYS A 5 8.37 1.40 4.93
N THR A 6 7.03 1.40 4.88
CA THR A 6 6.26 1.42 3.63
C THR A 6 6.52 2.70 2.86
N ILE A 7 6.47 3.84 3.57
CA ILE A 7 6.65 5.17 3.00
C ILE A 7 8.04 5.31 2.37
N ALA A 8 9.08 4.81 3.05
CA ALA A 8 10.46 4.90 2.56
C ALA A 8 10.66 4.20 1.20
N ILE A 9 10.21 2.94 1.07
CA ILE A 9 10.36 2.18 -0.18
C ILE A 9 9.54 2.84 -1.30
N THR A 10 8.30 3.25 -1.00
CA THR A 10 7.44 3.90 -1.98
C THR A 10 8.03 5.22 -2.49
N GLY A 11 8.57 6.05 -1.59
CA GLY A 11 9.25 7.29 -1.96
C GLY A 11 10.49 7.05 -2.84
N GLU A 12 11.38 6.14 -2.44
CA GLU A 12 12.57 5.80 -3.21
C GLU A 12 12.25 5.30 -4.63
N MET A 13 11.22 4.46 -4.78
CA MET A 13 10.79 3.98 -6.10
C MET A 13 10.25 5.12 -6.96
N ALA A 14 9.49 6.05 -6.37
CA ALA A 14 9.02 7.22 -7.10
C ALA A 14 10.18 8.12 -7.54
N GLU A 15 11.17 8.37 -6.68
CA GLU A 15 12.37 9.15 -7.01
C GLU A 15 13.20 8.51 -8.12
N ARG A 16 13.21 7.17 -8.21
CA ARG A 16 13.85 6.42 -9.30
C ARG A 16 13.06 6.42 -10.62
N GLY A 17 11.92 7.11 -10.68
CA GLY A 17 11.12 7.26 -11.90
C GLY A 17 10.11 6.14 -12.15
N TYR A 18 9.83 5.28 -11.16
CA TYR A 18 8.75 4.31 -11.28
C TYR A 18 7.39 5.01 -11.13
N GLN A 19 6.39 4.56 -11.89
CA GLN A 19 5.00 4.88 -11.58
C GLN A 19 4.55 4.03 -10.40
N VAL A 20 4.44 4.65 -9.21
CA VAL A 20 4.14 3.92 -7.98
C VAL A 20 2.67 4.06 -7.59
N TYR A 21 2.09 2.92 -7.22
CA TYR A 21 0.75 2.76 -6.66
C TYR A 21 0.88 2.22 -5.24
N ALA A 22 0.24 2.85 -4.27
CA ALA A 22 0.36 2.45 -2.87
C ALA A 22 -1.02 2.41 -2.21
N CYS A 23 -1.25 1.42 -1.35
CA CYS A 23 -2.55 1.26 -0.70
C CYS A 23 -2.46 0.83 0.76
N ALA A 24 -3.47 1.25 1.52
CA ALA A 24 -3.66 0.89 2.91
C ALA A 24 -5.13 1.07 3.30
N ARG A 25 -5.52 0.54 4.47
CA ARG A 25 -6.85 0.77 5.05
C ARG A 25 -7.10 2.24 5.43
N ARG A 26 -6.03 2.97 5.77
CA ARG A 26 -6.03 4.38 6.19
C ARG A 26 -5.00 5.14 5.35
N LEU A 27 -5.40 6.27 4.78
CA LEU A 27 -4.56 7.03 3.84
C LEU A 27 -3.81 8.18 4.50
N GLU A 28 -4.21 8.59 5.70
CA GLU A 28 -3.58 9.68 6.45
C GLU A 28 -2.06 9.50 6.60
N PRO A 29 -1.53 8.29 6.90
CA PRO A 29 -0.08 8.08 6.95
C PRO A 29 0.63 8.17 5.59
N MET A 30 -0.12 8.14 4.48
CA MET A 30 0.40 8.12 3.12
C MET A 30 0.31 9.49 2.44
N GLU A 31 -0.22 10.51 3.12
CA GLU A 31 -0.42 11.84 2.54
C GLU A 31 0.87 12.44 1.98
N GLU A 32 1.99 12.25 2.68
CA GLU A 32 3.29 12.75 2.23
C GLU A 32 3.78 12.11 0.92
N LEU A 33 3.27 10.94 0.54
CA LEU A 33 3.67 10.27 -0.70
C LEU A 33 3.12 10.95 -1.94
N LYS A 34 2.02 11.72 -1.80
CA LYS A 34 1.43 12.46 -2.91
C LYS A 34 2.39 13.50 -3.50
N LYS A 35 3.31 14.06 -2.70
CA LYS A 35 4.33 15.01 -3.17
C LYS A 35 5.33 14.38 -4.14
N TYR A 36 5.48 13.06 -4.11
CA TYR A 36 6.32 12.30 -5.04
C TYR A 36 5.54 11.77 -6.26
N GLY A 37 4.27 12.16 -6.44
CA GLY A 37 3.43 11.67 -7.55
C GLY A 37 2.92 10.23 -7.36
N VAL A 38 3.05 9.67 -6.16
CA VAL A 38 2.53 8.33 -5.83
C VAL A 38 1.01 8.36 -5.82
N LYS A 39 0.38 7.41 -6.53
CA LYS A 39 -1.08 7.24 -6.54
C LYS A 39 -1.51 6.38 -5.34
N THR A 40 -2.18 7.00 -4.38
CA THR A 40 -2.64 6.32 -3.15
C THR A 40 -4.13 5.98 -3.20
N PHE A 41 -4.53 4.79 -2.76
CA PHE A 41 -5.94 4.39 -2.69
C PHE A 41 -6.21 3.44 -1.51
N THR A 42 -7.46 3.40 -1.05
CA THR A 42 -7.85 2.53 0.05
C THR A 42 -7.87 1.07 -0.37
N CYS A 43 -7.34 0.19 0.50
CA CYS A 43 -7.44 -1.24 0.32
C CYS A 43 -7.38 -1.95 1.68
N ASP A 44 -8.38 -2.76 1.97
CA ASP A 44 -8.26 -3.85 2.92
C ASP A 44 -7.88 -5.14 2.16
N VAL A 45 -6.70 -5.68 2.46
CA VAL A 45 -6.19 -6.90 1.82
C VAL A 45 -6.91 -8.16 2.28
N THR A 46 -7.69 -8.09 3.37
CA THR A 46 -8.51 -9.19 3.87
C THR A 46 -9.90 -9.23 3.23
N ASP A 47 -10.31 -8.16 2.55
CA ASP A 47 -11.54 -8.08 1.78
C ASP A 47 -11.26 -8.29 0.28
N LEU A 48 -11.78 -9.40 -0.26
CA LEU A 48 -11.60 -9.76 -1.66
C LEU A 48 -12.19 -8.71 -2.62
N GLU A 49 -13.31 -8.07 -2.29
CA GLU A 49 -13.92 -7.06 -3.15
C GLU A 49 -13.09 -5.77 -3.16
N SER A 50 -12.51 -5.40 -2.03
CA SER A 50 -11.51 -4.33 -1.94
C SER A 50 -10.30 -4.62 -2.86
N VAL A 51 -9.73 -5.83 -2.79
CA VAL A 51 -8.60 -6.23 -3.64
C VAL A 51 -8.97 -6.21 -5.14
N LYS A 52 -10.16 -6.69 -5.50
CA LYS A 52 -10.64 -6.66 -6.89
C LYS A 52 -10.76 -5.23 -7.44
N LYS A 53 -11.25 -4.28 -6.63
CA LYS A 53 -11.34 -2.86 -7.01
C LYS A 53 -9.96 -2.27 -7.28
N VAL A 54 -8.99 -2.55 -6.43
CA VAL A 54 -7.59 -2.15 -6.62
C VAL A 54 -7.01 -2.74 -7.89
N LYS A 55 -7.20 -4.05 -8.10
CA LYS A 55 -6.73 -4.72 -9.31
C LYS A 55 -7.30 -4.04 -10.55
N ALA A 56 -8.61 -3.86 -10.63
CA ALA A 56 -9.26 -3.24 -11.78
C ALA A 56 -8.77 -1.81 -12.04
N TYR A 57 -8.54 -1.03 -10.96
CA TYR A 57 -7.97 0.30 -11.05
C TYR A 57 -6.54 0.28 -11.62
N VAL A 58 -5.63 -0.51 -11.04
CA VAL A 58 -4.23 -0.60 -11.48
C VAL A 58 -4.14 -1.16 -12.90
N GLU A 59 -4.95 -2.17 -13.23
CA GLU A 59 -5.02 -2.77 -14.56
C GLU A 59 -5.41 -1.72 -15.62
N LYS A 60 -6.40 -0.88 -15.32
CA LYS A 60 -6.79 0.24 -16.18
C LYS A 60 -5.67 1.28 -16.32
N GLU A 61 -5.04 1.69 -15.23
CA GLU A 61 -4.02 2.75 -15.22
C GLU A 61 -2.69 2.31 -15.87
N THR A 62 -2.44 1.02 -15.94
CA THR A 62 -1.17 0.45 -16.44
C THR A 62 -1.33 -0.29 -17.77
N ASN A 63 -2.52 -0.25 -18.37
CA ASN A 63 -2.84 -1.01 -19.58
C ASN A 63 -2.55 -2.51 -19.42
N GLY A 64 -2.87 -3.06 -18.25
CA GLY A 64 -2.78 -4.48 -17.94
C GLY A 64 -1.44 -4.96 -17.38
N ARG A 65 -0.43 -4.10 -17.23
CA ARG A 65 0.93 -4.52 -16.85
C ARG A 65 1.40 -3.91 -15.53
N LEU A 66 1.63 -4.78 -14.55
CA LEU A 66 2.33 -4.42 -13.30
C LEU A 66 3.69 -5.11 -13.27
N ASP A 67 4.78 -4.34 -13.23
CA ASP A 67 6.13 -4.89 -13.23
C ASP A 67 6.56 -5.44 -11.86
N VAL A 68 6.10 -4.81 -10.78
CA VAL A 68 6.48 -5.17 -9.40
C VAL A 68 5.27 -5.09 -8.48
N LEU A 69 5.05 -6.14 -7.69
CA LEU A 69 4.07 -6.17 -6.60
C LEU A 69 4.80 -6.37 -5.27
N TYR A 70 4.58 -5.47 -4.32
CA TYR A 70 5.15 -5.55 -2.98
C TYR A 70 4.07 -5.78 -1.93
N ASN A 71 3.90 -7.04 -1.50
CA ASN A 71 2.90 -7.44 -0.50
C ASN A 71 3.39 -7.13 0.92
N ASN A 72 3.32 -5.86 1.32
CA ASN A 72 3.81 -5.38 2.62
C ASN A 72 2.70 -5.11 3.65
N ALA A 73 1.45 -5.44 3.33
CA ALA A 73 0.37 -5.32 4.29
C ALA A 73 0.54 -6.36 5.41
N GLY A 74 0.71 -5.89 6.64
CA GLY A 74 0.88 -6.73 7.81
C GLY A 74 1.05 -5.89 9.07
N GLN A 75 0.74 -6.47 10.22
CA GLN A 75 0.94 -5.86 11.52
C GLN A 75 1.44 -6.92 12.49
N LEU A 76 2.34 -6.53 13.38
CA LEU A 76 2.75 -7.40 14.50
C LEU A 76 1.59 -7.49 15.48
N ILE A 77 1.35 -8.69 15.99
CA ILE A 77 0.40 -8.96 17.07
C ILE A 77 1.24 -9.25 18.30
N ASP A 78 1.03 -8.50 19.38
CA ASP A 78 1.66 -8.80 20.67
C ASP A 78 0.83 -9.87 21.38
N ILE A 79 1.42 -11.04 21.61
CA ILE A 79 0.78 -12.19 22.26
C ILE A 79 0.90 -12.15 23.79
N THR A 80 1.53 -11.11 24.36
CA THR A 80 1.63 -10.96 25.82
C THR A 80 0.41 -10.28 26.44
N ASP A 81 -0.47 -9.68 25.64
CA ASP A 81 -1.78 -9.20 26.08
C ASP A 81 -2.76 -10.38 26.22
N LYS A 82 -2.89 -10.90 27.45
CA LYS A 82 -3.78 -12.04 27.81
C LYS A 82 -5.29 -11.76 27.63
N GLN A 83 -5.69 -10.73 26.89
CA GLN A 83 -7.09 -10.42 26.59
C GLN A 83 -7.52 -10.80 25.16
N ALA A 84 -6.65 -11.45 24.37
CA ALA A 84 -6.94 -11.82 22.98
C ALA A 84 -7.17 -13.33 22.73
N LEU A 85 -7.66 -14.07 23.74
CA LEU A 85 -8.24 -15.41 23.59
C LEU A 85 -9.64 -15.44 24.20
#